data_AF-A0A7W0J868-F1
#
_entry.id   AF-A0A7W0J868-F1
#
_cell.length_a   1.000
_cell.length_b   1.000
_cell.length_c   1.000
_cell.angle_alpha   90.00
_cell.angle_beta   90.00
_cell.angle_gamma   90.00
#
_symmetry.space_group_name_H-M   'P 1'
#
loop_
_entity.id
_entity.type
_entity.pdbx_description
1 polymer ?
#
loop_
_entity_poly.entity_id
_entity_poly.type
_entity_poly.pdbx_seq_one_letter_code
_entity_poly.pdbx_strand_id
1 'polypeptide(L)'
;MTNIDLTVNKESLDRTVERMRKQNIILPTFAQMKNPELIPGKIKDELRNIGLWDVHPRNLFRITWHNQPVEKGGGFGHANYLELPSSLTGTKARVIGLVGKWFPTGAHKVGAAYGCLVPRLVTGQFDPTTQKA
;
A
#
# COMPACT_ATOMS: atom_id res chain seq x y z
N MET A 1 11.69 24.15 4.12
CA MET A 1 11.05 22.85 3.85
C MET A 1 10.53 22.89 2.43
N THR A 2 10.90 21.91 1.61
CA THR A 2 10.37 21.80 0.24
C THR A 2 8.95 21.23 0.34
N ASN A 3 7.94 22.02 -0.03
CA ASN A 3 6.54 21.55 -0.05
C ASN A 3 6.32 20.63 -1.26
N ILE A 4 5.42 19.64 -1.11
CA ILE A 4 4.99 18.81 -2.26
C ILE A 4 4.13 19.71 -3.16
N ASP A 5 4.52 19.84 -4.43
CA ASP A 5 3.70 20.53 -5.43
C ASP A 5 2.49 19.67 -5.79
N LEU A 6 1.30 20.25 -5.65
CA LEU A 6 0.01 19.61 -5.91
C LEU A 6 -0.74 20.28 -7.08
N THR A 7 -0.03 21.07 -7.89
CA THR A 7 -0.61 21.71 -9.08
C THR A 7 -1.12 20.64 -10.04
N VAL A 8 -2.38 20.78 -10.47
CA VAL A 8 -3.06 19.80 -11.31
C VAL A 8 -2.81 20.07 -12.79
N ASN A 9 -2.24 19.10 -13.50
CA ASN A 9 -2.21 19.05 -14.95
C ASN A 9 -3.40 18.22 -15.45
N LYS A 10 -4.48 18.92 -15.83
CA LYS A 10 -5.77 18.30 -16.16
C LYS A 10 -5.70 17.35 -17.36
N GLU A 11 -4.99 17.72 -18.41
CA GLU A 11 -4.92 16.91 -19.64
C GLU A 11 -4.21 15.57 -19.40
N SER A 12 -3.10 15.59 -18.65
CA SER A 12 -2.40 14.37 -18.26
C SER A 12 -3.17 13.54 -17.23
N LEU A 13 -3.88 14.21 -16.31
CA LEU A 13 -4.74 13.54 -15.34
C LEU A 13 -5.89 12.79 -16.06
N ASP A 14 -6.52 13.39 -17.07
CA ASP A 14 -7.59 12.75 -17.83
C ASP A 14 -7.11 11.46 -18.51
N ARG A 15 -5.93 11.49 -19.16
CA ARG A 15 -5.28 10.28 -19.73
C ARG A 15 -4.97 9.23 -18.67
N THR A 16 -4.48 9.67 -17.51
CA THR A 16 -4.17 8.80 -16.37
C THR A 16 -5.43 8.09 -15.87
N VAL A 17 -6.51 8.84 -15.67
CA VAL A 17 -7.81 8.30 -15.22
C VAL A 17 -8.36 7.30 -16.24
N GLU A 18 -8.29 7.61 -17.53
CA GLU A 18 -8.71 6.69 -18.60
C GLU A 18 -7.91 5.38 -18.55
N ARG A 19 -6.58 5.45 -18.45
CA ARG A 19 -5.72 4.27 -18.33
C ARG A 19 -6.05 3.45 -17.09
N MET A 20 -6.23 4.09 -15.93
CA MET A 20 -6.57 3.41 -14.67
C MET A 20 -7.91 2.69 -14.78
N ARG A 21 -8.93 3.32 -15.39
CA ARG A 21 -10.22 2.68 -15.67
C ARG A 21 -10.07 1.47 -16.59
N LYS A 22 -9.35 1.62 -17.71
CA LYS A 22 -9.11 0.53 -18.67
C LYS A 22 -8.40 -0.67 -18.03
N GLN A 23 -7.51 -0.44 -17.08
CA GLN A 23 -6.76 -1.48 -16.37
C GLN A 23 -7.44 -1.93 -15.06
N ASN A 24 -8.62 -1.40 -14.73
CA ASN A 24 -9.33 -1.67 -13.47
C ASN A 24 -8.45 -1.44 -12.22
N ILE A 25 -7.64 -0.39 -12.23
CA ILE A 25 -6.77 -0.02 -11.10
C ILE A 25 -7.52 0.96 -10.20
N ILE A 26 -7.54 0.65 -8.91
CA ILE A 26 -8.07 1.51 -7.86
C ILE A 26 -6.95 1.72 -6.85
N LEU A 27 -6.71 2.98 -6.51
CA LEU A 27 -5.62 3.39 -5.63
C LEU A 27 -6.15 3.61 -4.21
N PRO A 28 -5.50 3.06 -3.17
CA PRO A 28 -5.86 3.37 -1.78
C PRO A 28 -5.47 4.80 -1.41
N THR A 29 -6.26 5.42 -0.54
CA THR A 29 -5.81 6.65 0.14
C THR A 29 -4.80 6.33 1.23
N PHE A 30 -3.98 7.30 1.62
CA PHE A 30 -3.10 7.13 2.78
C PHE A 30 -3.88 6.85 4.08
N ALA A 31 -5.10 7.40 4.21
CA ALA A 31 -5.98 7.10 5.33
C ALA A 31 -6.38 5.62 5.36
N GLN A 32 -6.70 5.03 4.20
CA GLN A 32 -7.01 3.60 4.08
C GLN A 32 -5.80 2.70 4.33
N MET A 33 -4.60 3.10 3.90
CA MET A 33 -3.37 2.35 4.20
C MET A 33 -3.05 2.35 5.71
N LYS A 34 -3.27 3.50 6.37
CA LYS A 34 -3.09 3.66 7.82
C LYS A 34 -4.16 2.90 8.62
N ASN A 35 -5.41 2.99 8.20
CA ASN A 35 -6.53 2.30 8.81
C ASN A 35 -7.30 1.46 7.77
N PRO A 36 -7.03 0.15 7.68
CA PRO A 36 -7.72 -0.75 6.76
C PRO A 36 -9.23 -0.87 6.99
N GLU A 37 -9.76 -0.43 8.13
CA GLU A 37 -11.21 -0.40 8.37
C GLU A 37 -11.92 0.52 7.36
N LEU A 38 -11.26 1.59 6.93
CA LEU A 38 -11.76 2.57 5.95
C LEU A 38 -11.79 2.04 4.51
N ILE A 39 -11.25 0.85 4.25
CA ILE A 39 -11.28 0.22 2.93
C ILE A 39 -12.72 -0.27 2.65
N PRO A 40 -13.29 0.03 1.47
CA PRO A 40 -14.64 -0.44 1.10
C PRO A 40 -14.76 -1.97 1.17
N GLY A 41 -15.90 -2.47 1.66
CA GLY A 41 -16.16 -3.91 1.81
C GLY A 41 -15.89 -4.71 0.54
N LYS A 42 -16.35 -4.21 -0.61
CA LYS A 42 -16.10 -4.83 -1.93
C LYS A 42 -14.62 -5.10 -2.21
N ILE A 43 -13.72 -4.17 -1.85
CA ILE A 43 -12.28 -4.36 -2.04
C ILE A 43 -11.74 -5.42 -1.08
N LYS A 44 -12.20 -5.42 0.18
CA LYS A 44 -11.84 -6.45 1.16
C LYS A 44 -12.28 -7.84 0.70
N ASP A 45 -13.44 -7.95 0.05
CA ASP A 45 -13.95 -9.20 -0.49
C ASP A 45 -13.16 -9.67 -1.71
N GLU A 46 -12.81 -8.78 -2.64
CA GLU A 46 -11.91 -9.08 -3.76
C GLU A 46 -10.55 -9.62 -3.28
N LEU A 47 -9.99 -8.99 -2.24
CA LEU A 47 -8.73 -9.38 -1.61
C LEU A 47 -8.73 -10.81 -1.03
N ARG A 48 -9.89 -11.37 -0.68
CA ARG A 48 -10.00 -12.76 -0.18
C ARG A 48 -9.65 -13.81 -1.24
N ASN A 49 -9.67 -13.44 -2.52
CA ASN A 49 -9.36 -14.35 -3.62
C ASN A 49 -7.97 -14.12 -4.20
N ILE A 50 -7.23 -13.12 -3.71
CA ILE A 50 -5.94 -12.70 -4.25
C ILE A 50 -4.82 -13.13 -3.28
N GLY A 51 -3.77 -13.73 -3.83
CA GLY A 51 -2.55 -14.06 -3.10
C GLY A 51 -1.82 -12.79 -2.65
N LEU A 52 -1.24 -12.81 -1.45
CA LEU A 52 -0.52 -11.68 -0.89
C LEU A 52 0.64 -11.24 -1.80
N TRP A 53 1.32 -12.19 -2.43
CA TRP A 53 2.48 -11.93 -3.29
C TRP A 53 2.14 -11.80 -4.78
N ASP A 54 0.86 -11.93 -5.16
CA ASP A 54 0.43 -11.77 -6.54
C ASP A 54 0.64 -10.33 -7.00
N VAL A 55 1.08 -10.17 -8.26
CA VAL A 55 1.18 -8.85 -8.91
C VAL A 55 -0.21 -8.41 -9.35
N HIS A 56 -0.99 -7.92 -8.39
CA HIS A 56 -2.37 -7.49 -8.59
C HIS A 56 -2.62 -6.08 -8.01
N PRO A 57 -3.31 -5.16 -8.72
CA PRO A 57 -3.49 -3.78 -8.25
C PRO A 57 -4.16 -3.66 -6.88
N ARG A 58 -5.06 -4.60 -6.53
CA ARG A 58 -5.72 -4.59 -5.22
C ARG A 58 -4.75 -4.80 -4.05
N ASN A 59 -3.61 -5.46 -4.28
CA ASN A 59 -2.58 -5.60 -3.24
C ASN A 59 -1.97 -4.25 -2.81
N LEU A 60 -2.20 -3.14 -3.53
CA LEU A 60 -1.85 -1.79 -3.04
C LEU A 60 -2.59 -1.44 -1.74
N PHE A 61 -3.80 -1.96 -1.54
CA PHE A 61 -4.56 -1.78 -0.28
C PHE A 61 -3.95 -2.53 0.91
N ARG A 62 -3.00 -3.44 0.66
CA ARG A 62 -2.30 -4.25 1.67
C ARG A 62 -0.95 -3.68 2.06
N ILE A 63 -0.58 -2.47 1.64
CA ILE A 63 0.65 -1.81 2.08
C ILE A 63 0.46 -1.29 3.52
N THR A 64 0.42 -2.22 4.48
CA THR A 64 0.10 -1.97 5.89
C THR A 64 0.61 -3.12 6.78
N TRP A 65 0.93 -2.83 8.04
CA TRP A 65 1.36 -3.84 9.01
C TRP A 65 0.22 -4.72 9.53
N HIS A 66 -1.02 -4.38 9.19
CA HIS A 66 -2.25 -4.98 9.72
C HIS A 66 -2.78 -6.16 8.91
N ASN A 67 -2.06 -6.67 7.90
CA ASN A 67 -2.52 -7.80 7.11
C ASN A 67 -2.66 -9.06 8.00
N GLN A 68 -3.71 -9.85 7.79
CA GLN A 68 -3.79 -11.16 8.42
C GLN A 68 -2.61 -12.04 7.95
N PRO A 69 -1.94 -12.79 8.85
CA PRO A 69 -0.72 -13.53 8.53
C PRO A 69 -1.00 -14.84 7.76
N VAL A 70 -1.59 -14.71 6.56
CA VAL A 70 -1.90 -15.81 5.63
C VAL A 70 -1.45 -15.43 4.22
N GLU A 71 -1.02 -16.42 3.45
CA GLU A 71 -0.43 -16.18 2.12
C GLU A 71 -1.48 -15.91 1.04
N LYS A 72 -2.72 -16.40 1.21
CA LYS A 72 -3.82 -16.21 0.26
C LYS A 72 -5.12 -15.86 0.96
N GLY A 73 -5.89 -14.99 0.33
CA GLY A 73 -7.08 -14.42 0.94
C GLY A 73 -6.64 -13.56 2.10
N GLY A 74 -7.14 -13.77 3.31
CA GLY A 74 -6.73 -12.97 4.47
C GLY A 74 -7.37 -11.59 4.52
N GLY A 75 -7.79 -11.20 5.72
CA GLY A 75 -8.32 -9.89 6.02
C GLY A 75 -7.28 -8.94 6.60
N PHE A 76 -7.72 -8.13 7.55
CA PHE A 76 -6.90 -7.24 8.34
C PHE A 76 -7.12 -7.52 9.83
N GLY A 77 -6.13 -7.23 10.66
CA GLY A 77 -6.15 -7.43 12.11
C GLY A 77 -5.18 -6.49 12.82
N HIS A 78 -4.59 -6.97 13.91
CA HIS A 78 -3.55 -6.22 14.63
C HIS A 78 -2.26 -6.09 13.79
N ALA A 79 -1.40 -5.15 14.18
CA ALA A 79 -0.09 -5.04 13.57
C ALA A 79 0.69 -6.36 13.77
N ASN A 80 1.36 -6.83 12.73
CA ASN A 80 2.24 -7.98 12.83
C ASN A 80 3.57 -7.55 13.46
N TYR A 81 3.83 -7.98 14.69
CA TYR A 81 5.08 -7.72 15.40
C TYR A 81 5.47 -8.88 16.30
N LEU A 82 6.74 -8.91 16.67
CA LEU A 82 7.29 -9.78 17.71
C LEU A 82 7.87 -8.89 18.81
N GLU A 83 7.59 -9.23 20.07
CA GLU A 83 8.22 -8.59 21.21
C GLU A 83 9.41 -9.45 21.67
N LEU A 84 10.59 -8.84 21.72
CA LEU A 84 11.80 -9.52 22.18
C LEU A 84 11.88 -9.40 23.70
N PRO A 85 11.97 -10.52 24.45
CA PRO A 85 11.97 -10.48 25.90
C PRO A 85 13.26 -9.84 26.44
N SER A 86 13.19 -9.28 27.65
CA SER A 86 14.35 -8.73 28.35
C SER A 86 15.43 -9.78 28.63
N SER A 87 15.05 -11.06 28.79
CA SER A 87 15.99 -12.19 28.92
C SER A 87 16.86 -12.42 27.69
N LEU A 88 16.39 -12.01 26.51
CA LEU A 88 17.16 -12.07 25.25
C LEU A 88 17.92 -10.77 25.00
N THR A 89 17.30 -9.63 25.28
CA THR A 89 17.83 -8.31 24.91
C THR A 89 18.75 -7.69 25.95
N GLY A 90 18.67 -8.14 27.21
CA GLY A 90 19.44 -7.60 28.34
C GLY A 90 19.02 -6.19 28.80
N THR A 91 17.92 -5.64 28.28
CA THR A 91 17.44 -4.29 28.61
C THR A 91 16.04 -4.29 29.22
N LYS A 92 15.72 -3.24 29.98
CA LYS A 92 14.37 -2.97 30.50
C LYS A 92 13.44 -2.37 29.42
N ALA A 93 14.00 -1.87 28.32
CA ALA A 93 13.21 -1.29 27.23
C ALA A 93 12.41 -2.38 26.51
N ARG A 94 11.17 -2.07 26.11
CA ARG A 94 10.37 -2.94 25.24
C ARG A 94 10.90 -2.87 23.81
N VAL A 95 11.41 -3.99 23.30
CA VAL A 95 11.95 -4.07 21.95
C VAL A 95 10.95 -4.80 21.06
N ILE A 96 10.41 -4.09 20.08
CA ILE A 96 9.41 -4.61 19.14
C ILE A 96 10.01 -4.69 17.74
N GLY A 97 9.96 -5.88 17.13
CA GLY A 97 10.30 -6.11 15.74
C GLY A 97 9.04 -6.19 14.88
N LEU A 98 8.88 -5.28 13.92
CA LEU A 98 7.78 -5.34 12.96
C LEU A 98 8.00 -6.47 11.94
N VAL A 99 6.98 -7.29 11.69
CA VAL A 99 7.09 -8.47 10.83
C VAL A 99 6.71 -8.11 9.40
N GLY A 100 7.73 -7.93 8.55
CA GLY A 100 7.57 -7.53 7.14
C GLY A 100 7.12 -8.65 6.20
N LYS A 101 7.11 -9.92 6.65
CA LYS A 101 6.73 -11.09 5.83
C LYS A 101 5.33 -10.94 5.21
N TRP A 102 4.42 -10.27 5.93
CA TRP A 102 3.02 -10.13 5.55
C TRP A 102 2.74 -8.88 4.71
N PHE A 103 3.77 -8.27 4.11
CA PHE A 103 3.60 -7.22 3.11
C PHE A 103 3.34 -7.81 1.71
N PRO A 104 2.60 -7.09 0.86
CA PRO A 104 2.21 -7.58 -0.45
C PRO A 104 3.35 -7.61 -1.46
N THR A 105 3.16 -8.36 -2.54
CA THR A 105 3.97 -8.39 -3.79
C THR A 105 5.43 -8.82 -3.63
N GLY A 106 5.85 -9.30 -2.46
CA GLY A 106 7.22 -9.77 -2.21
C GLY A 106 8.31 -8.69 -2.35
N ALA A 107 7.94 -7.43 -2.58
CA ALA A 107 8.86 -6.34 -2.82
C ALA A 107 8.97 -5.44 -1.57
N HIS A 108 10.21 -5.26 -1.09
CA HIS A 108 10.49 -4.60 0.19
C HIS A 108 10.37 -3.06 0.17
N LYS A 109 9.97 -2.43 -0.95
CA LYS A 109 9.91 -0.96 -1.10
C LYS A 109 8.64 -0.44 -1.77
N VAL A 110 7.58 -1.25 -1.83
CA VAL A 110 6.33 -0.90 -2.53
C VAL A 110 5.69 0.35 -1.93
N GLY A 111 5.64 0.47 -0.60
CA GLY A 111 5.06 1.63 0.06
C GLY A 111 5.83 2.93 -0.18
N ALA A 112 7.16 2.88 -0.22
CA ALA A 112 7.99 4.03 -0.52
C ALA A 112 7.81 4.48 -1.98
N ALA A 113 7.82 3.54 -2.92
CA ALA A 113 7.55 3.82 -4.33
C ALA A 113 6.14 4.41 -4.53
N TYR A 114 5.13 3.81 -3.89
CA TYR A 114 3.76 4.28 -3.94
C TYR A 114 3.62 5.69 -3.38
N GLY A 115 4.18 5.97 -2.20
CA GLY A 115 4.10 7.28 -1.54
C GLY A 115 4.73 8.41 -2.36
N CYS A 116 5.81 8.13 -3.10
CA CYS A 116 6.43 9.11 -3.99
C CYS A 116 5.67 9.29 -5.31
N LEU A 117 5.08 8.22 -5.85
CA LEU A 117 4.44 8.25 -7.16
C LEU A 117 3.00 8.75 -7.10
N VAL A 118 2.21 8.32 -6.11
CA VAL A 118 0.77 8.57 -6.09
C VAL A 118 0.40 10.05 -6.10
N PRO A 119 1.10 10.99 -5.42
CA PRO A 119 0.75 12.40 -5.48
C PRO A 119 0.87 12.97 -6.89
N ARG A 120 1.95 12.61 -7.61
CA ARG A 120 2.18 13.03 -9.00
C ARG A 120 1.19 12.41 -9.98
N LEU A 121 0.80 11.16 -9.72
CA LEU A 121 -0.15 10.43 -10.53
C LEU A 121 -1.56 11.04 -10.43
N VAL A 122 -2.02 11.38 -9.21
CA VAL A 122 -3.38 11.92 -8.99
C VAL A 122 -3.50 13.40 -9.35
N THR A 123 -2.39 14.11 -9.54
CA THR A 123 -2.36 15.50 -10.04
C THR A 123 -2.08 15.58 -11.55
N GLY A 124 -1.77 14.47 -12.22
CA GLY A 124 -1.36 14.48 -13.63
C GLY A 124 0.06 15.02 -13.87
N GLN A 125 0.87 15.18 -12.82
CA GLN A 125 2.28 15.54 -12.94
C GLN A 125 3.17 14.35 -13.34
N PHE A 126 2.62 13.14 -13.35
CA PHE A 126 3.20 11.96 -13.95
C PHE A 126 2.18 11.29 -14.88
N ASP A 127 2.57 11.09 -16.13
CA ASP A 127 1.71 10.49 -17.16
C ASP A 127 2.16 9.05 -17.47
N PRO A 128 1.44 8.02 -16.99
CA PRO A 128 1.81 6.62 -17.21
C PRO A 128 1.59 6.13 -18.65
N THR A 129 1.08 6.99 -19.56
CA THR A 129 0.94 6.67 -20.99
C THR A 129 2.17 7.05 -21.80
N THR A 130 2.95 8.02 -21.32
CA THR A 130 4.14 8.54 -22.01
C THR A 130 5.43 8.44 -21.20
N GLN A 131 5.33 8.26 -19.89
CA GLN A 131 6.46 8.21 -18.96
C GLN A 131 6.60 6.82 -18.33
N LYS A 132 7.83 6.44 -17.99
CA LYS A 132 8.16 5.25 -17.21
C LYS A 132 8.66 5.66 -15.83
N ALA A 133 8.30 4.87 -14.82
CA ALA A 133 8.74 5.01 -13.43
C ALA A 133 9.77 3.93 -13.09
#